data_AF-A0A355BJS6-F1
#
_entry.id   AF-A0A355BJS6-F1
#
_cell.length_a   1.000
_cell.length_b   1.000
_cell.length_c   1.000
_cell.angle_alpha   90.00
_cell.angle_beta   90.00
_cell.angle_gamma   90.00
#
_symmetry.space_group_name_H-M   'P 1'
#
loop_
_entity.id
_entity.type
_entity.pdbx_description
1 polymer ?
#
loop_
_entity_poly.entity_id
_entity_poly.type
_entity_poly.pdbx_seq_one_letter_code
_entity_poly.pdbx_strand_id
1 'polypeptide(L)'
;MSRLELIATATFAMEAVVARELKQLGYNDLTVENNQVSFRADEEAIARCNLWLRVADRVKLVIGRFTATSFDMLFELTKSLPWEDWLPAKACFLVNGKTGKSQLFN
;
A
#
# COMPACT_ATOMS: atom_id res chain seq x y z
N MET A 1 -16.60 8.01 -7.21
CA MET A 1 -15.96 7.32 -6.07
C MET A 1 -14.48 7.21 -6.39
N SER A 2 -13.63 7.80 -5.56
CA SER A 2 -12.17 7.70 -5.61
C SER A 2 -11.79 6.22 -5.53
N ARG A 3 -11.08 5.72 -6.55
CA ARG A 3 -10.61 4.33 -6.57
C ARG A 3 -9.19 4.33 -6.02
N LEU A 4 -9.07 4.09 -4.71
CA LEU A 4 -7.82 3.99 -3.98
C LEU A 4 -7.04 2.74 -4.40
N GLU A 5 -5.72 2.81 -4.32
CA GLU A 5 -4.85 1.65 -4.43
C GLU A 5 -4.47 1.16 -3.04
N LEU A 6 -4.82 -0.08 -2.74
CA LEU A 6 -4.58 -0.74 -1.46
C LEU A 6 -3.64 -1.93 -1.65
N ILE A 7 -2.85 -2.21 -0.62
CA ILE A 7 -1.95 -3.36 -0.54
C ILE A 7 -2.29 -4.15 0.72
N ALA A 8 -2.66 -5.42 0.55
CA ALA A 8 -2.69 -6.39 1.64
C ALA A 8 -1.34 -7.10 1.69
N THR A 9 -0.54 -6.85 2.73
CA THR A 9 0.73 -7.57 2.91
C THR A 9 0.46 -8.97 3.42
N ALA A 10 1.28 -9.92 2.99
CA ALA A 10 1.15 -11.32 3.36
C ALA A 10 2.52 -11.90 3.70
N THR A 11 2.52 -12.85 4.64
CA THR A 11 3.67 -13.71 4.88
C THR A 11 3.98 -14.51 3.60
N PHE A 12 5.26 -14.80 3.38
CA PHE A 12 5.72 -15.59 2.24
C PHE A 12 4.89 -16.88 2.06
N ALA A 13 4.47 -17.15 0.83
CA ALA A 13 3.63 -18.27 0.40
C ALA A 13 2.14 -18.21 0.83
N MET A 14 1.70 -17.14 1.51
CA MET A 14 0.29 -16.94 1.86
C MET A 14 -0.47 -15.98 0.93
N GLU A 15 0.19 -15.44 -0.10
CA GLU A 15 -0.38 -14.43 -1.00
C GLU A 15 -1.62 -14.94 -1.74
N ALA A 16 -1.60 -16.21 -2.15
CA ALA A 16 -2.73 -16.85 -2.82
C ALA A 16 -3.95 -16.96 -1.90
N VAL A 17 -3.75 -17.15 -0.59
CA VAL A 17 -4.84 -17.23 0.39
C VAL A 17 -5.44 -15.85 0.60
N VAL A 18 -4.60 -14.81 0.75
CA VAL A 18 -5.06 -13.42 0.86
C VAL A 18 -5.83 -12.99 -0.39
N ALA A 19 -5.33 -13.34 -1.58
CA ALA A 19 -6.03 -13.05 -2.84
C ALA A 19 -7.40 -13.75 -2.91
N ARG A 20 -7.52 -14.97 -2.38
CA ARG A 20 -8.81 -15.68 -2.30
C ARG A 20 -9.78 -14.98 -1.34
N GLU A 21 -9.33 -14.54 -0.17
CA GLU A 21 -10.16 -13.78 0.77
C GLU A 21 -10.63 -12.45 0.16
N LEU A 22 -9.74 -11.72 -0.53
CA LEU A 22 -10.08 -10.49 -1.23
C LEU A 22 -11.15 -10.72 -2.32
N LYS A 23 -11.05 -11.81 -3.09
CA LYS A 23 -12.08 -12.20 -4.06
C LYS A 23 -13.42 -12.52 -3.40
N GLN A 24 -13.41 -13.19 -2.24
CA GLN A 24 -14.64 -13.47 -1.48
C GLN A 24 -15.30 -12.18 -0.96
N LEU A 25 -14.52 -11.14 -0.68
CA LEU A 25 -15.02 -9.82 -0.33
C LEU A 25 -15.49 -8.98 -1.52
N GLY A 26 -15.34 -9.48 -2.75
CA GLY A 26 -15.80 -8.84 -3.98
C GLY A 26 -14.71 -8.11 -4.78
N TYR A 27 -13.45 -8.16 -4.37
CA TYR A 27 -12.34 -7.53 -5.08
C TYR A 27 -11.70 -8.52 -6.06
N ASN A 28 -11.95 -8.32 -7.35
CA ASN A 28 -11.52 -9.26 -8.40
C ASN A 28 -10.27 -8.81 -9.16
N ASP A 29 -10.03 -7.50 -9.21
CA ASP A 29 -8.90 -6.88 -9.90
C ASP A 29 -7.69 -6.81 -8.94
N LEU A 30 -7.00 -7.95 -8.84
CA LEU A 30 -5.91 -8.18 -7.90
C LEU A 30 -4.59 -8.41 -8.65
N THR A 31 -3.53 -7.76 -8.20
CA THR A 31 -2.15 -8.03 -8.61
C THR A 31 -1.42 -8.73 -7.47
N VAL A 32 -1.04 -9.98 -7.67
CA VAL A 32 -0.33 -10.79 -6.66
C VAL A 32 1.17 -10.70 -6.93
N GLU A 33 1.92 -10.25 -5.95
CA GLU A 33 3.38 -10.13 -5.97
C GLU A 33 3.96 -10.81 -4.73
N ASN A 34 5.27 -11.06 -4.69
CA ASN A 34 5.88 -11.65 -3.49
C ASN A 34 5.63 -10.77 -2.24
N ASN A 35 5.08 -11.38 -1.21
CA ASN A 35 4.70 -10.79 0.08
C ASN A 35 3.51 -9.81 0.06
N GLN A 36 2.81 -9.62 -1.07
CA GLN A 36 1.69 -8.67 -1.10
C GLN A 36 0.68 -8.92 -2.22
N VAL A 37 -0.56 -8.46 -1.99
CA VAL A 37 -1.61 -8.39 -3.00
C VAL A 37 -2.08 -6.94 -3.12
N SER A 38 -1.91 -6.36 -4.30
CA SER A 38 -2.34 -4.99 -4.61
C SER A 38 -3.71 -5.02 -5.29
N PHE A 39 -4.59 -4.08 -4.96
CA PHE A 39 -5.93 -4.01 -5.54
C PHE A 39 -6.49 -2.59 -5.46
N ARG A 40 -7.54 -2.34 -6.25
CA ARG A 40 -8.18 -1.03 -6.35
C ARG A 40 -9.61 -1.06 -5.82
N ALA A 41 -9.91 -0.23 -4.83
CA ALA A 41 -11.19 -0.21 -4.14
C ALA A 41 -11.58 1.19 -3.64
N ASP A 42 -12.78 1.32 -3.06
CA ASP A 42 -13.24 2.54 -2.41
C ASP A 42 -12.70 2.67 -0.98
N GLU A 43 -13.02 3.78 -0.30
CA GLU A 43 -12.60 4.03 1.08
C GLU A 43 -13.18 3.02 2.08
N GLU A 44 -14.42 2.54 1.85
CA GLU A 44 -15.04 1.52 2.69
C GLU A 44 -14.26 0.21 2.73
N ALA A 45 -13.52 -0.09 1.66
CA ALA A 45 -12.65 -1.25 1.60
C ALA A 45 -11.57 -1.25 2.67
N ILE A 46 -11.10 -0.08 3.13
CA ILE A 46 -10.11 0.00 4.21
C ILE A 46 -10.67 -0.66 5.47
N ALA A 47 -11.87 -0.26 5.91
CA ALA A 47 -12.51 -0.82 7.08
C ALA A 47 -12.84 -2.30 6.87
N ARG A 48 -13.44 -2.64 5.72
CA ARG A 48 -13.86 -4.01 5.39
C ARG A 48 -12.70 -4.99 5.39
N CYS A 49 -11.59 -4.65 4.74
CA CYS A 49 -10.43 -5.51 4.65
C CYS A 49 -9.74 -5.69 6.01
N ASN A 50 -9.64 -4.63 6.83
CA ASN A 50 -9.09 -4.76 8.19
C ASN A 50 -9.95 -5.65 9.10
N LEU A 51 -11.26 -5.69 8.89
CA LEU A 51 -12.17 -6.53 9.69
C LEU A 51 -12.23 -7.99 9.23
N TRP A 52 -12.06 -8.25 7.92
CA TRP A 52 -12.39 -9.55 7.34
C TRP A 52 -11.22 -10.36 6.79
N LEU A 53 -10.08 -9.74 6.47
CA LEU A 53 -8.90 -10.50 6.06
C LEU A 53 -8.28 -11.18 7.27
N ARG A 54 -8.12 -12.50 7.21
CA ARG A 54 -7.64 -13.31 8.34
C ARG A 54 -6.16 -13.64 8.22
N VAL A 55 -5.65 -13.65 6.99
CA VAL A 55 -4.29 -14.08 6.67
C VAL A 55 -3.39 -12.91 6.30
N ALA A 56 -3.96 -11.77 5.92
CA ALA A 56 -3.18 -10.57 5.63
C ALA A 56 -2.61 -9.98 6.93
N ASP A 57 -1.34 -9.57 6.90
CA ASP A 57 -0.68 -8.98 8.07
C ASP A 57 -1.16 -7.54 8.30
N ARG A 58 -1.27 -6.75 7.22
CA ARG A 58 -1.69 -5.35 7.23
C ARG A 58 -2.33 -4.95 5.90
N VAL A 59 -3.26 -4.01 5.97
CA VAL A 59 -3.79 -3.29 4.80
C VAL A 59 -3.16 -1.90 4.77
N LYS A 60 -2.50 -1.56 3.67
CA LYS A 60 -1.82 -0.28 3.46
C LYS A 60 -2.46 0.47 2.30
N LEU A 61 -2.54 1.78 2.43
CA LEU A 61 -2.90 2.69 1.35
C LEU A 61 -1.64 3.11 0.60
N VAL A 62 -1.69 3.09 -0.72
CA VAL A 62 -0.62 3.64 -1.58
C VAL A 62 -0.90 5.11 -1.84
N ILE A 63 -0.07 5.98 -1.28
CA ILE A 63 -0.16 7.44 -1.53
C ILE A 63 0.41 7.81 -2.90
N GLY A 64 1.47 7.12 -3.33
CA GLY A 64 2.08 7.33 -4.64
C GLY A 64 3.12 6.27 -4.99
N ARG A 65 3.38 6.11 -6.29
CA ARG A 65 4.47 5.29 -6.83
C ARG A 65 5.24 6.12 -7.86
N PHE A 66 6.55 6.18 -7.70
CA PHE A 66 7.42 6.88 -8.65
C PHE A 66 8.83 6.29 -8.62
N THR A 67 9.58 6.52 -9.70
CA THR A 67 10.99 6.13 -9.81
C THR A 67 11.85 7.31 -9.35
N ALA A 68 12.75 7.06 -8.40
CA ALA A 68 13.74 8.02 -7.96
C ALA A 68 15.14 7.39 -7.96
N THR A 69 16.12 8.12 -8.52
CA THR A 69 17.53 7.69 -8.59
C THR A 69 18.48 8.59 -7.81
N SER A 70 17.98 9.71 -7.25
CA SER A 70 18.71 10.60 -6.35
C SER A 70 17.84 10.98 -5.14
N PHE A 71 18.48 11.39 -4.03
CA PHE A 71 17.75 11.86 -2.85
C PHE A 71 16.95 13.13 -3.09
N ASP A 72 17.47 14.06 -3.90
CA ASP A 72 16.73 15.26 -4.29
C ASP A 72 15.45 14.91 -5.03
N MET A 73 15.53 13.95 -5.96
CA MET A 73 14.37 13.46 -6.70
C MET A 73 13.38 12.76 -5.76
N LEU A 74 13.87 11.93 -4.85
CA LEU A 74 13.02 11.30 -3.82
C LEU A 74 12.31 12.35 -2.98
N PHE A 75 13.01 13.40 -2.54
CA PHE A 75 12.44 14.47 -1.72
C PHE A 75 11.36 15.24 -2.47
N GLU A 76 11.65 15.74 -3.67
CA GLU A 76 10.69 16.55 -4.45
C GLU A 76 9.47 15.72 -4.89
N LEU A 77 9.66 14.47 -5.31
CA LEU A 77 8.55 13.59 -5.66
C LEU A 77 7.72 13.16 -4.45
N THR A 78 8.35 12.97 -3.29
CA THR A 78 7.62 12.67 -2.05
C THR A 78 6.80 13.90 -1.64
N LYS A 79 7.40 15.09 -1.69
CA LYS A 79 6.75 16.36 -1.32
C LYS A 79 5.55 16.71 -2.20
N SER A 80 5.55 16.30 -3.47
CA SER A 80 4.45 16.60 -4.41
C SER A 80 3.22 15.72 -4.24
N LEU A 81 3.27 14.68 -3.40
CA LEU A 81 2.10 13.87 -3.07
C LEU A 81 1.08 14.67 -2.23
N PRO A 82 -0.23 14.38 -2.34
CA PRO A 82 -1.28 15.10 -1.64
C PRO A 82 -1.37 14.67 -0.17
N TRP A 83 -0.37 15.03 0.64
CA TRP A 83 -0.31 14.64 2.05
C TRP A 83 -1.44 15.24 2.88
N GLU A 84 -1.91 16.43 2.52
CA GLU A 84 -2.98 17.16 3.18
C GLU A 84 -4.32 16.40 3.19
N ASP A 85 -4.54 15.52 2.22
CA ASP A 85 -5.76 14.69 2.14
C ASP A 85 -5.77 13.58 3.22
N TRP A 86 -4.60 13.24 3.77
CA TRP A 86 -4.43 12.08 4.67
C TRP A 86 -3.91 12.44 6.06
N LEU A 87 -3.13 13.52 6.17
CA LEU A 87 -2.46 13.92 7.40
C LEU A 87 -3.06 15.22 7.95
N PRO A 88 -3.78 15.18 9.09
CA PRO A 88 -4.22 16.40 9.76
C PRO A 88 -3.03 17.23 10.29
N ALA A 89 -3.25 18.52 10.55
CA ALA A 89 -2.20 19.46 10.96
C ALA A 89 -1.38 19.04 12.20
N LYS A 90 -1.94 18.19 13.07
CA LYS A 90 -1.26 17.65 14.28
C LYS A 90 -0.99 16.15 14.18
N ALA A 91 -0.94 15.58 12.98
CA ALA A 91 -0.63 14.18 12.77
C ALA A 91 0.80 13.87 13.23
N CYS A 92 0.95 12.84 14.07
CA CYS A 92 2.24 12.24 14.34
C CYS A 92 2.42 11.05 13.39
N PHE A 93 3.39 11.11 12.49
CA PHE A 93 3.68 10.03 11.55
C PHE A 93 5.12 9.54 11.71
N LEU A 94 5.28 8.23 11.64
CA LEU A 94 6.58 7.55 11.67
C LEU A 94 6.92 7.09 10.26
N VAL A 95 8.17 7.30 9.85
CA VAL A 95 8.66 6.89 8.53
C VAL A 95 9.50 5.63 8.66
N ASN A 96 9.06 4.55 8.02
CA ASN A 96 9.83 3.31 7.90
C ASN A 96 10.31 3.15 6.46
N GLY A 97 11.63 3.09 6.27
CA GLY A 97 12.26 2.92 4.96
C GLY A 97 12.74 1.49 4.72
N LYS A 98 12.59 1.00 3.49
CA LYS A 98 13.22 -0.23 3.00
C LYS A 98 13.76 0.04 1.60
N THR A 99 15.02 -0.32 1.37
CA THR A 99 15.67 -0.26 0.05
C THR A 99 16.15 -1.65 -0.34
N GLY A 100 16.20 -1.91 -1.64
CA GLY A 100 16.69 -3.17 -2.19
C GLY A 100 17.02 -3.01 -3.66
N LYS A 101 18.23 -3.44 -4.07
CA LYS A 101 18.72 -3.33 -5.46
C LYS A 101 18.47 -1.95 -6.12
N SER A 102 18.56 -0.88 -5.33
CA SER A 102 18.29 0.50 -5.76
C SER A 102 19.54 1.34 -5.57
N GLN A 103 19.71 2.43 -6.33
CA GLN A 103 20.86 3.35 -6.19
C GLN A 103 20.87 4.11 -4.85
N LEU A 104 19.68 4.28 -4.26
CA LEU A 104 19.47 4.92 -2.95
C LEU A 104 19.71 3.92 -1.82
N PHE A 105 20.97 3.55 -1.58
CA PHE A 105 21.38 2.65 -0.49
C PHE A 105 22.47 3.23 0.42
N ASN A 106 23.14 4.30 -0.03
CA ASN A 106 24.17 5.04 0.69
C ASN A 106 23.82 6.52 0.72
#